data_AF-A0A3M2KIG8-F1
#
_entry.id   AF-A0A3M2KIG8-F1
#
_cell.length_a   1.000
_cell.length_b   1.000
_cell.length_c   1.000
_cell.angle_alpha   90.00
_cell.angle_beta   90.00
_cell.angle_gamma   90.00
#
_symmetry.space_group_name_H-M   'P 1'
#
loop_
_entity.id
_entity.type
_entity.pdbx_description
1 polymer ?
#
loop_
_entity_poly.entity_id
_entity_poly.type
_entity_poly.pdbx_seq_one_letter_code
_entity_poly.pdbx_strand_id
1 'polypeptide(L)'
;GGAPEALAPRVASALGEGAEARLRADPWLLLATPGVPPRQADEFARALLGDEAGPGDERRGQALVGWLLERAALAGHTVLEPGQLAAGLREQGVPEPEEAVSTAIEEGTVLVFQDRGAPLDAPAGEDEQAAEVRVLVGLERYALAEESLADGLGRLHGTFAAPEGEATGGWAEAAASAPSPSAGELIRAAAGAAVVAHTGGEA
;
A
#
# COMPACT_ATOMS: atom_id res chain seq x y z
N GLY A 1 -2.44 -10.50 29.65
CA GLY A 1 -1.51 -11.33 28.87
C GLY A 1 -0.10 -10.76 28.73
N GLY A 2 0.47 -10.06 29.71
CA GLY A 2 1.91 -9.73 29.70
C GLY A 2 2.41 -8.71 28.66
N ALA A 3 1.54 -8.08 27.86
CA ALA A 3 1.95 -6.98 26.97
C ALA A 3 2.40 -5.76 27.81
N PRO A 4 3.56 -5.14 27.50
CA PRO A 4 4.04 -3.94 28.18
C PRO A 4 2.97 -2.83 28.23
N GLU A 5 2.76 -2.22 29.40
CA GLU A 5 1.77 -1.16 29.59
C GLU A 5 2.00 0.03 28.64
N ALA A 6 3.25 0.28 28.26
CA ALA A 6 3.65 1.28 27.27
C ALA A 6 3.08 1.05 25.85
N LEU A 7 2.55 -0.13 25.54
CA LEU A 7 1.88 -0.40 24.26
C LEU A 7 0.40 -0.02 24.27
N ALA A 8 -0.23 0.07 25.44
CA ALA A 8 -1.67 0.26 25.54
C ALA A 8 -2.20 1.48 24.74
N PRO A 9 -1.55 2.67 24.75
CA PRO A 9 -2.01 3.80 23.95
C PRO A 9 -1.91 3.54 22.43
N ARG A 10 -0.84 2.87 21.99
CA ARG A 10 -0.63 2.53 20.56
C ARG A 10 -1.63 1.49 20.09
N VAL A 11 -1.88 0.49 20.92
CA VAL A 11 -2.87 -0.57 20.66
C VAL A 11 -4.28 0.02 20.59
N ALA A 12 -4.64 0.91 21.53
CA ALA A 12 -5.92 1.61 21.48
C ALA A 12 -6.06 2.48 20.22
N SER A 13 -4.99 3.16 19.80
CA SER A 13 -4.97 3.93 18.55
C SER A 13 -5.11 3.05 17.31
N ALA A 14 -4.52 1.85 17.30
CA ALA A 14 -4.55 0.94 16.15
C ALA A 14 -5.86 0.17 16.02
N LEU A 15 -6.42 -0.28 17.15
CA LEU A 15 -7.63 -1.13 17.18
C LEU A 15 -8.92 -0.34 17.42
N GLY A 16 -8.82 0.93 17.82
CA GLY A 16 -9.96 1.80 18.08
C GLY A 16 -10.77 1.41 19.32
N GLU A 17 -12.04 1.78 19.31
CA GLU A 17 -12.97 1.47 20.39
C GLU A 17 -13.16 -0.05 20.54
N GLY A 18 -13.23 -0.52 21.79
CA GLY A 18 -13.40 -1.96 22.06
C GLY A 18 -12.14 -2.81 21.87
N ALA A 19 -10.95 -2.19 21.73
CA ALA A 19 -9.67 -2.88 21.57
C ALA A 19 -9.46 -4.05 22.55
N GLU A 20 -9.83 -3.87 23.82
CA GLU A 20 -9.68 -4.92 24.84
C GLU A 20 -10.56 -6.15 24.56
N ALA A 21 -11.82 -5.93 24.18
CA ALA A 21 -12.74 -7.02 23.86
C ALA A 21 -12.30 -7.76 22.60
N ARG A 22 -11.84 -7.00 21.59
CA ARG A 22 -11.29 -7.56 20.35
C ARG A 22 -10.04 -8.39 20.62
N LEU A 23 -9.10 -7.91 21.44
CA LEU A 23 -7.90 -8.66 21.81
C LEU A 23 -8.16 -9.90 22.66
N ARG A 24 -9.24 -9.91 23.45
CA ARG A 24 -9.66 -11.13 24.15
C ARG A 24 -10.25 -12.17 23.19
N ALA A 25 -10.92 -11.75 22.14
CA ALA A 25 -11.47 -12.66 21.12
C ALA A 25 -10.38 -13.17 20.16
N ASP A 26 -9.48 -12.27 19.75
CA ASP A 26 -8.34 -12.56 18.89
C ASP A 26 -7.08 -11.84 19.41
N PRO A 27 -6.19 -12.55 20.09
CA PRO A 27 -4.99 -11.95 20.66
C PRO A 27 -3.95 -11.54 19.59
N TRP A 28 -4.01 -12.07 18.37
CA TRP A 28 -3.06 -11.74 17.32
C TRP A 28 -3.38 -10.42 16.60
N LEU A 29 -4.56 -9.83 16.84
CA LEU A 29 -4.84 -8.43 16.45
C LEU A 29 -3.81 -7.44 16.99
N LEU A 30 -3.02 -7.82 18.01
CA LEU A 30 -1.87 -7.05 18.47
C LEU A 30 -0.88 -6.71 17.33
N LEU A 31 -0.77 -7.56 16.30
CA LEU A 31 0.09 -7.34 15.14
C LEU A 31 -0.34 -6.16 14.26
N ALA A 32 -1.59 -5.70 14.37
CA ALA A 32 -2.03 -4.46 13.70
C ALA A 32 -1.38 -3.21 14.33
N THR A 33 -0.71 -3.34 15.48
CA THR A 33 -0.01 -2.22 16.12
C THR A 33 1.40 -2.06 15.54
N PRO A 34 1.75 -0.88 14.97
CA PRO A 34 3.06 -0.67 14.36
C PRO A 34 4.23 -0.97 15.31
N GLY A 35 5.18 -1.76 14.82
CA GLY A 35 6.39 -2.15 15.54
C GLY A 35 6.23 -3.34 16.49
N VAL A 36 5.06 -3.97 16.58
CA VAL A 36 4.90 -5.24 17.31
C VAL A 36 5.42 -6.41 16.44
N PRO A 37 6.38 -7.22 16.94
CA PRO A 37 6.84 -8.40 16.22
C PRO A 37 5.96 -9.64 16.48
N PRO A 38 5.92 -10.62 15.54
CA PRO A 38 5.19 -11.88 15.68
C PRO A 38 5.42 -12.61 17.00
N ARG A 39 6.69 -12.71 17.42
CA ARG A 39 7.07 -13.34 18.69
C ARG A 39 6.31 -12.76 19.89
N GLN A 40 6.13 -11.44 19.93
CA GLN A 40 5.46 -10.78 21.04
C GLN A 40 3.95 -11.02 21.00
N ALA A 41 3.33 -11.02 19.83
CA ALA A 41 1.93 -11.39 19.68
C ALA A 41 1.69 -12.86 20.08
N ASP A 42 2.59 -13.76 19.71
CA ASP A 42 2.52 -15.17 20.11
C ASP A 42 2.69 -15.34 21.62
N GLU A 43 3.56 -14.57 22.28
CA GLU A 43 3.69 -14.56 23.73
C GLU A 43 2.41 -14.04 24.42
N PHE A 44 1.78 -13.00 23.86
CA PHE A 44 0.51 -12.47 24.35
C PHE A 44 -0.64 -13.48 24.18
N ALA A 45 -0.72 -14.14 23.02
CA ALA A 45 -1.70 -15.18 22.74
C ALA A 45 -1.55 -16.37 23.68
N ARG A 46 -0.32 -16.88 23.88
CA ARG A 46 -0.04 -17.95 24.86
C ARG A 46 -0.42 -17.56 26.28
N ALA A 47 -0.20 -16.29 26.67
CA ALA A 47 -0.59 -15.80 27.98
C ALA A 47 -2.11 -15.67 28.17
N LEU A 48 -2.92 -15.67 27.11
CA LEU A 48 -4.38 -15.58 27.17
C LEU A 48 -5.08 -16.92 26.91
N LEU A 49 -4.59 -17.70 25.95
CA LEU A 49 -5.21 -18.93 25.46
C LEU A 49 -4.50 -20.20 25.94
N GLY A 50 -3.30 -20.08 26.51
CA GLY A 50 -2.51 -21.25 26.94
C GLY A 50 -2.11 -22.13 25.77
N ASP A 51 -2.34 -23.44 25.92
CA ASP A 51 -1.94 -24.46 24.93
C ASP A 51 -2.77 -24.42 23.64
N GLU A 52 -3.90 -23.70 23.63
CA GLU A 52 -4.70 -23.46 22.43
C GLU A 52 -4.02 -22.50 21.45
N ALA A 53 -3.02 -21.72 21.90
CA ALA A 53 -2.25 -20.82 21.03
C ALA A 53 -1.18 -21.59 20.25
N GLY A 54 -1.58 -22.17 19.12
CA GLY A 54 -0.72 -22.92 18.20
C GLY A 54 -0.29 -22.15 16.94
N PRO A 55 0.77 -22.61 16.25
CA PRO A 55 1.20 -22.02 14.97
C PRO A 55 0.19 -22.18 13.83
N GLY A 56 -0.70 -23.17 13.92
CA GLY A 56 -1.80 -23.42 12.98
C GLY A 56 -3.12 -22.74 13.35
N ASP A 57 -3.15 -21.84 14.33
CA ASP A 57 -4.35 -21.06 14.63
C ASP A 57 -4.66 -20.12 13.45
N GLU A 58 -5.88 -20.19 12.91
CA GLU A 58 -6.30 -19.38 11.77
C GLU A 58 -6.17 -17.88 12.05
N ARG A 59 -6.49 -17.44 13.28
CA ARG A 59 -6.37 -16.03 13.69
C ARG A 59 -4.94 -15.53 13.58
N ARG A 60 -3.97 -16.39 13.95
CA ARG A 60 -2.55 -16.10 13.80
C ARG A 60 -2.16 -15.93 12.33
N GLY A 61 -2.60 -16.85 11.47
CA GLY A 61 -2.35 -16.79 10.03
C GLY A 61 -2.87 -15.49 9.42
N GLN A 62 -4.13 -15.13 9.72
CA GLN A 62 -4.76 -13.90 9.22
C GLN A 62 -4.04 -12.63 9.71
N ALA A 63 -3.68 -12.56 10.98
CA ALA A 63 -2.93 -11.42 11.51
C ALA A 63 -1.53 -11.29 10.89
N LEU A 64 -0.87 -12.41 10.58
CA LEU A 64 0.44 -12.42 9.92
C LEU A 64 0.37 -11.96 8.47
N VAL A 65 -0.72 -12.23 7.74
CA VAL A 65 -0.94 -11.70 6.39
C VAL A 65 -0.89 -10.17 6.40
N GLY A 66 -1.68 -9.55 7.29
CA GLY A 66 -1.68 -8.09 7.44
C GLY A 66 -0.32 -7.56 7.85
N TRP A 67 0.34 -8.20 8.81
CA TRP A 67 1.68 -7.81 9.29
C TRP A 67 2.76 -7.88 8.20
N LEU A 68 2.76 -8.92 7.35
CA LEU A 68 3.73 -9.07 6.26
C LEU A 68 3.53 -8.00 5.19
N LEU A 69 2.28 -7.68 4.85
CA LEU A 69 1.96 -6.62 3.89
C LEU A 69 2.30 -5.22 4.43
N GLU A 70 2.11 -4.98 5.75
CA GLU A 70 2.60 -3.76 6.39
C GLU A 70 4.12 -3.63 6.30
N ARG A 71 4.84 -4.73 6.54
CA ARG A 71 6.30 -4.74 6.43
C ARG A 71 6.75 -4.50 4.99
N ALA A 72 6.03 -5.04 4.02
CA ALA A 72 6.27 -4.79 2.60
C ALA A 72 6.07 -3.31 2.26
N ALA A 73 5.02 -2.67 2.79
CA ALA A 73 4.75 -1.25 2.59
C ALA A 73 5.86 -0.36 3.15
N LEU A 74 6.43 -0.70 4.31
CA LEU A 74 7.61 -0.02 4.86
C LEU A 74 8.86 -0.16 3.97
N ALA A 75 8.91 -1.19 3.13
CA ALA A 75 9.96 -1.39 2.12
C ALA A 75 9.61 -0.79 0.74
N GLY A 76 8.45 -0.13 0.61
CA GLY A 76 7.99 0.50 -0.63
C GLY A 76 7.06 -0.36 -1.50
N HIS A 77 6.61 -1.51 -1.02
CA HIS A 77 5.67 -2.39 -1.73
C HIS A 77 4.26 -2.27 -1.16
N THR A 78 3.30 -1.84 -1.96
CA THR A 78 1.88 -1.78 -1.55
C THR A 78 1.11 -3.06 -1.87
N VAL A 79 1.68 -3.91 -2.73
CA VAL A 79 1.17 -5.22 -3.14
C VAL A 79 2.29 -6.25 -3.20
N LEU A 80 1.95 -7.54 -3.06
CA LEU A 80 2.85 -8.69 -3.22
C LEU A 80 2.21 -9.76 -4.10
N GLU A 81 3.00 -10.65 -4.68
CA GLU A 81 2.46 -11.88 -5.27
C GLU A 81 2.00 -12.87 -4.16
N PRO A 82 0.91 -13.64 -4.36
CA PRO A 82 0.46 -14.64 -3.39
C PRO A 82 1.55 -15.61 -2.95
N GLY A 83 2.43 -16.03 -3.86
CA GLY A 83 3.56 -16.92 -3.55
C GLY A 83 4.60 -16.27 -2.63
N GLN A 84 4.86 -14.96 -2.77
CA GLN A 84 5.76 -14.22 -1.88
C GLN A 84 5.17 -14.09 -0.48
N LEU A 85 3.86 -13.82 -0.39
CA LEU A 85 3.16 -13.76 0.89
C LEU A 85 3.17 -15.13 1.59
N ALA A 86 2.87 -16.21 0.86
CA ALA A 86 2.94 -17.59 1.38
C ALA A 86 4.35 -17.97 1.84
N ALA A 87 5.40 -17.57 1.11
CA ALA A 87 6.79 -17.76 1.54
C ALA A 87 7.07 -17.05 2.88
N GLY A 88 6.62 -15.80 3.03
CA GLY A 88 6.73 -15.05 4.28
C GLY A 88 5.98 -15.72 5.45
N LEU A 89 4.78 -16.25 5.22
CA LEU A 89 4.02 -16.98 6.23
C LEU A 89 4.72 -18.27 6.68
N ARG A 90 5.31 -19.00 5.73
CA ARG A 90 6.12 -20.20 6.01
C ARG A 90 7.31 -19.89 6.90
N GLU A 91 8.00 -18.78 6.66
CA GLU A 91 9.08 -18.30 7.53
C GLU A 91 8.62 -17.99 8.95
N GLN A 92 7.34 -17.61 9.13
CA GLN A 92 6.72 -17.41 10.43
C GLN A 92 6.12 -18.69 11.05
N GLY A 93 6.34 -19.85 10.41
CA GLY A 93 5.93 -21.16 10.91
C GLY A 93 4.45 -21.49 10.71
N VAL A 94 3.76 -20.83 9.77
CA VAL A 94 2.40 -21.19 9.39
C VAL A 94 2.44 -22.52 8.61
N PRO A 95 1.67 -23.55 9.02
CA PRO A 95 1.75 -24.89 8.42
C PRO A 95 1.23 -24.96 6.98
N GLU A 96 0.09 -24.32 6.71
CA GLU A 96 -0.55 -24.25 5.37
C GLU A 96 -0.60 -22.79 4.89
N PRO A 97 0.54 -22.22 4.43
CA PRO A 97 0.63 -20.80 4.14
C PRO A 97 -0.16 -20.40 2.90
N GLU A 98 -0.26 -21.27 1.89
CA GLU A 98 -1.07 -21.02 0.70
C GLU A 98 -2.57 -20.96 1.05
N GLU A 99 -3.05 -21.84 1.92
CA GLU A 99 -4.43 -21.83 2.41
C GLU A 99 -4.73 -20.54 3.18
N ALA A 100 -3.83 -20.12 4.08
CA ALA A 100 -3.98 -18.86 4.81
C ALA A 100 -4.11 -17.63 3.88
N VAL A 101 -3.39 -17.63 2.75
CA VAL A 101 -3.55 -16.58 1.71
C VAL A 101 -4.91 -16.69 1.01
N SER A 102 -5.35 -17.90 0.63
CA SER A 102 -6.67 -18.10 0.03
C SER A 102 -7.79 -17.61 0.95
N THR A 103 -7.76 -18.01 2.23
CA THR A 103 -8.71 -17.55 3.24
C THR A 103 -8.67 -16.04 3.40
N ALA A 104 -7.50 -15.41 3.40
CA ALA A 104 -7.40 -13.95 3.50
C ALA A 104 -8.05 -13.22 2.31
N ILE A 105 -7.99 -13.81 1.11
CA ILE A 105 -8.67 -13.32 -0.09
C ILE A 105 -10.19 -13.53 0.03
N GLU A 106 -10.61 -14.73 0.42
CA GLU A 106 -12.02 -15.11 0.56
C GLU A 106 -12.75 -14.29 1.62
N GLU A 107 -12.11 -14.03 2.75
CA GLU A 107 -12.62 -13.18 3.85
C GLU A 107 -12.47 -11.68 3.56
N GLY A 108 -11.82 -11.29 2.46
CA GLY A 108 -11.62 -9.89 2.08
C GLY A 108 -10.62 -9.12 2.95
N THR A 109 -9.80 -9.82 3.75
CA THR A 109 -8.69 -9.24 4.52
C THR A 109 -7.65 -8.59 3.60
N VAL A 110 -7.51 -9.11 2.37
CA VAL A 110 -6.68 -8.56 1.31
C VAL A 110 -7.50 -8.42 0.02
N LEU A 111 -7.14 -7.44 -0.80
CA LEU A 111 -7.71 -7.25 -2.14
C LEU A 111 -6.81 -7.91 -3.19
N VAL A 112 -7.42 -8.43 -4.26
CA VAL A 112 -6.73 -9.04 -5.40
C VAL A 112 -6.68 -8.07 -6.57
N PHE A 113 -5.49 -7.91 -7.16
CA PHE A 113 -5.24 -7.08 -8.33
C PHE A 113 -4.74 -7.95 -9.47
N GLN A 114 -5.09 -7.55 -10.69
CA GLN A 114 -4.61 -8.17 -11.92
C GLN A 114 -3.77 -7.15 -12.68
N ASP A 115 -2.47 -7.33 -12.66
CA ASP A 115 -1.55 -6.55 -13.45
C ASP A 115 -1.31 -7.25 -14.79
N ARG A 116 -1.80 -6.63 -15.87
CA ARG A 116 -1.65 -7.15 -17.23
C ARG A 116 -0.27 -6.85 -17.84
N GLY A 117 0.69 -6.33 -17.08
CA GLY A 117 2.08 -6.27 -17.47
C GLY A 117 2.34 -5.47 -18.75
N ALA A 118 1.54 -4.44 -19.05
CA ALA A 118 1.80 -3.58 -20.19
C ALA A 118 3.14 -2.84 -19.96
N PRO A 119 4.16 -3.03 -20.81
CA PRO A 119 5.34 -2.18 -20.75
C PRO A 119 4.91 -0.74 -21.00
N LEU A 120 5.36 0.19 -20.15
CA LEU A 120 5.05 1.62 -20.28
C LEU A 120 5.47 2.22 -21.64
N ASP A 121 6.33 1.52 -22.39
CA ASP A 121 6.92 1.95 -23.68
C ASP A 121 6.64 1.03 -24.88
N ALA A 122 5.69 0.08 -24.79
CA ALA A 122 5.39 -0.75 -25.96
C ALA A 122 4.67 0.07 -27.05
N PRO A 123 5.17 0.13 -28.30
CA PRO A 123 4.43 0.76 -29.38
C PRO A 123 3.09 0.03 -29.56
N ALA A 124 2.01 0.78 -29.77
CA ALA A 124 0.70 0.23 -30.11
C ALA A 124 0.81 -0.50 -31.46
N GLY A 125 1.19 -1.76 -31.41
CA GLY A 125 1.50 -2.61 -32.55
C GLY A 125 0.94 -3.99 -32.31
N GLU A 126 0.29 -4.51 -33.35
CA GLU A 126 -0.52 -5.72 -33.40
C GLU A 126 0.30 -6.97 -33.09
N ASP A 127 0.45 -7.29 -31.81
CA ASP A 127 0.82 -8.61 -31.31
C ASP A 127 0.18 -8.77 -29.91
N GLU A 128 -1.13 -9.06 -29.90
CA GLU A 128 -1.86 -9.55 -28.71
C GLU A 128 -1.38 -10.96 -28.34
N GLN A 129 -0.08 -11.14 -28.05
CA GLN A 129 0.31 -12.21 -27.15
C GLN A 129 -0.33 -11.88 -25.81
N ALA A 130 -1.25 -12.73 -25.34
CA ALA A 130 -1.95 -12.57 -24.08
C ALA A 130 -0.93 -12.20 -22.99
N ALA A 131 -0.88 -10.91 -22.64
CA ALA A 131 0.11 -10.42 -21.70
C ALA A 131 -0.07 -11.20 -20.41
N GLU A 132 1.03 -11.71 -19.86
CA GLU A 132 0.99 -12.55 -18.66
C GLU A 132 0.33 -11.75 -17.53
N VAL A 133 -0.85 -12.20 -17.10
CA VAL A 133 -1.60 -11.54 -16.05
C VAL A 133 -1.00 -11.93 -14.72
N ARG A 134 -0.30 -11.00 -14.09
CA ARG A 134 0.24 -11.16 -12.74
C ARG A 134 -0.85 -10.90 -11.72
N VAL A 135 -1.05 -11.86 -10.81
CA VAL A 135 -1.98 -11.73 -9.69
C VAL A 135 -1.22 -11.18 -8.49
N LEU A 136 -1.73 -10.08 -7.93
CA LEU A 136 -1.14 -9.39 -6.80
C LEU A 136 -2.17 -9.28 -5.67
N VAL A 137 -1.71 -9.20 -4.43
CA VAL A 137 -2.54 -8.99 -3.24
C VAL A 137 -2.02 -7.82 -2.43
N GLY A 138 -2.92 -7.02 -1.89
CA GLY A 138 -2.59 -5.83 -1.12
C GLY A 138 -3.62 -5.48 -0.06
N LEU A 139 -3.26 -4.58 0.84
CA LEU A 139 -4.17 -4.10 1.88
C LEU A 139 -5.10 -3.03 1.32
N GLU A 140 -6.38 -3.11 1.70
CA GLU A 140 -7.42 -2.20 1.24
C GLU A 140 -7.03 -0.73 1.37
N ARG A 141 -6.46 -0.32 2.52
CA ARG A 141 -6.09 1.10 2.73
C ARG A 141 -5.06 1.63 1.74
N TYR A 142 -4.13 0.79 1.26
CA TYR A 142 -3.13 1.21 0.27
C TYR A 142 -3.75 1.21 -1.11
N ALA A 143 -4.56 0.20 -1.44
CA ALA A 143 -5.31 0.14 -2.68
C ALA A 143 -6.25 1.33 -2.87
N LEU A 144 -7.04 1.68 -1.84
CA LEU A 144 -7.92 2.85 -1.86
C LEU A 144 -7.14 4.16 -1.96
N ALA A 145 -5.97 4.25 -1.32
CA ALA A 145 -5.11 5.43 -1.42
C ALA A 145 -4.55 5.58 -2.84
N GLU A 146 -4.13 4.49 -3.48
CA GLU A 146 -3.64 4.48 -4.85
C GLU A 146 -4.74 4.83 -5.86
N GLU A 147 -5.91 4.21 -5.73
CA GLU A 147 -7.07 4.53 -6.59
C GLU A 147 -7.47 6.00 -6.42
N SER A 148 -7.52 6.50 -5.18
CA SER A 148 -7.83 7.90 -4.90
C SER A 148 -6.82 8.86 -5.51
N LEU A 149 -5.53 8.50 -5.50
CA LEU A 149 -4.47 9.28 -6.14
C LEU A 149 -4.62 9.25 -7.67
N ALA A 150 -4.83 8.09 -8.27
CA ALA A 150 -5.02 7.92 -9.70
C ALA A 150 -6.24 8.72 -10.19
N ASP A 151 -7.37 8.59 -9.49
CA ASP A 151 -8.58 9.37 -9.72
C ASP A 151 -8.35 10.87 -9.57
N GLY A 152 -7.61 11.28 -8.54
CA GLY A 152 -7.23 12.67 -8.31
C GLY A 152 -6.45 13.25 -9.49
N LEU A 153 -5.44 12.52 -9.96
CA LEU A 153 -4.64 12.90 -11.13
C LEU A 153 -5.47 12.92 -12.42
N GLY A 154 -6.33 11.92 -12.62
CA GLY A 154 -7.27 11.86 -13.75
C GLY A 154 -8.23 13.06 -13.77
N ARG A 155 -8.77 13.44 -12.61
CA ARG A 155 -9.61 14.64 -12.48
C ARG A 155 -8.85 15.92 -12.75
N LEU A 156 -7.62 16.06 -12.25
CA LEU A 156 -6.78 17.24 -12.53
C LEU A 156 -6.53 17.36 -14.03
N HIS A 157 -6.16 16.25 -14.68
CA HIS A 157 -5.93 16.21 -16.12
C HIS A 157 -7.21 16.53 -16.92
N GLY A 158 -8.34 15.92 -16.55
CA GLY A 158 -9.60 16.06 -17.29
C GLY A 158 -10.33 17.39 -17.08
N THR A 159 -10.06 18.12 -15.98
CA THR A 159 -10.70 19.41 -15.69
C THR A 159 -9.81 20.61 -15.99
N PHE A 160 -8.52 20.40 -16.25
CA PHE A 160 -7.62 21.47 -16.62
C PHE A 160 -7.98 22.07 -17.98
N ALA A 161 -8.11 23.39 -18.01
CA ALA A 161 -8.21 24.18 -19.22
C ALA A 161 -6.98 25.08 -19.30
N ALA A 162 -6.23 24.95 -20.40
CA ALA A 162 -5.09 25.81 -20.65
C ALA A 162 -5.55 27.28 -20.76
N PRO A 163 -4.74 28.24 -20.27
CA PRO A 163 -5.05 29.65 -20.38
C PRO A 163 -5.09 30.07 -21.85
N GLU A 164 -6.14 30.81 -22.22
CA GLU A 164 -6.34 31.38 -23.55
C GLU A 164 -6.21 32.91 -23.51
N GLY A 165 -5.93 33.52 -24.66
CA GLY A 165 -5.90 34.98 -24.83
C GLY A 165 -4.79 35.67 -24.03
N GLU A 166 -5.14 36.75 -23.33
CA GLU A 166 -4.18 37.58 -22.58
C GLU A 166 -3.41 36.78 -21.51
N ALA A 167 -4.06 35.77 -20.92
CA ALA A 167 -3.41 34.90 -19.94
C ALA A 167 -2.25 34.11 -20.57
N THR A 168 -2.39 33.62 -21.79
CA THR A 168 -1.32 32.93 -22.54
C THR A 168 -0.11 33.85 -22.75
N GLY A 169 -0.34 35.14 -23.04
CA GLY A 169 0.71 36.14 -23.19
C GLY A 169 1.51 36.36 -21.90
N GLY A 170 0.82 36.46 -20.75
CA GLY A 170 1.46 36.62 -19.45
C GLY A 170 2.38 35.45 -19.08
N TRP A 171 1.98 34.21 -19.41
CA TRP A 171 2.83 33.03 -19.22
C TRP A 171 4.08 33.04 -20.11
N ALA A 172 3.96 33.48 -21.36
CA ALA A 172 5.09 33.58 -22.28
C ALA A 172 6.13 34.63 -21.82
N GLU A 173 5.68 35.79 -21.35
CA GLU A 173 6.54 36.84 -20.81
C GLU A 173 7.26 36.40 -19.52
N ALA A 174 6.53 35.71 -18.63
CA ALA A 174 7.10 35.14 -17.41
C ALA A 174 8.19 34.11 -17.73
N ALA A 175 7.95 33.23 -18.72
CA ALA A 175 8.93 32.23 -19.13
C ALA A 175 10.17 32.85 -19.79
N ALA A 176 10.02 33.94 -20.54
CA ALA A 176 11.13 34.67 -21.15
C ALA A 176 11.99 35.42 -20.13
N SER A 177 11.40 35.82 -19.00
CA SER A 177 12.07 36.53 -17.90
C SER A 177 12.68 35.60 -16.86
N ALA A 178 12.63 34.28 -17.07
CA ALA A 178 13.07 33.29 -16.10
C ALA A 178 14.60 33.35 -15.86
N PRO A 179 15.05 33.10 -14.62
CA PRO A 179 16.48 33.20 -14.25
C PRO A 179 17.35 32.12 -14.89
N SER A 180 16.75 31.07 -15.45
CA SER A 180 17.45 30.00 -16.16
C SER A 180 16.57 29.41 -17.27
N PRO A 181 17.17 28.73 -18.27
CA PRO A 181 16.40 28.00 -19.28
C PRO A 181 15.47 26.95 -18.66
N SER A 182 15.92 26.24 -17.63
CA SER A 182 15.12 25.22 -16.93
C SER A 182 13.89 25.82 -16.24
N ALA A 183 14.04 26.98 -15.58
CA ALA A 183 12.93 27.70 -14.99
C ALA A 183 11.95 28.21 -16.08
N GLY A 184 12.46 28.66 -17.23
CA GLY A 184 11.62 29.04 -18.37
C GLY A 184 10.81 27.88 -18.92
N GLU A 185 11.40 26.68 -19.03
CA GLU A 185 10.68 25.47 -19.44
C GLU A 185 9.63 25.03 -18.41
N LEU A 186 9.94 25.12 -17.11
CA LEU A 186 8.96 24.82 -16.07
C LEU A 186 7.73 25.75 -16.16
N ILE A 187 7.94 27.06 -16.38
CA ILE A 187 6.84 28.02 -16.54
C ILE A 187 6.01 27.69 -17.78
N ARG A 188 6.64 27.34 -18.90
CA ARG A 188 5.91 26.90 -20.11
C ARG A 188 5.12 25.61 -19.87
N ALA A 189 5.72 24.62 -19.21
CA ALA A 189 5.05 23.37 -18.88
C ALA A 189 3.85 23.60 -17.94
N ALA A 190 4.01 24.44 -16.91
CA ALA A 190 2.94 24.78 -15.97
C ALA A 190 1.79 25.56 -16.64
N ALA A 191 2.09 26.36 -17.66
CA ALA A 191 1.06 27.03 -18.45
C ALA A 191 0.20 26.05 -19.27
N GLY A 192 0.76 24.91 -19.68
CA GLY A 192 0.11 23.95 -20.58
C GLY A 192 -0.42 22.67 -19.94
N ALA A 193 -0.19 22.44 -18.64
CA ALA A 193 -0.50 21.17 -18.00
C ALA A 193 -1.08 21.33 -16.58
N ALA A 194 -1.96 20.41 -16.20
CA ALA A 194 -2.58 20.36 -14.88
C ALA A 194 -1.60 20.02 -13.76
N VAL A 195 -0.62 19.16 -14.06
CA VAL A 195 0.38 18.65 -13.13
C VAL A 195 1.71 18.58 -13.87
N VAL A 196 2.75 19.14 -13.26
CA VAL A 196 4.11 19.12 -13.80
C VAL A 196 5.05 18.54 -12.75
N ALA A 197 5.80 17.52 -13.12
CA ALA A 197 6.91 17.02 -12.32
C ALA A 197 8.19 17.77 -12.74
N HIS A 198 8.84 18.44 -11.79
CA HIS A 198 10.13 19.08 -12.00
C HIS A 198 11.17 18.42 -11.09
N THR A 199 12.18 17.80 -11.70
CA THR A 199 13.23 17.07 -10.99
C THR A 199 14.60 17.69 -11.29
N GLY A 200 15.45 17.77 -10.27
CA GLY A 200 16.79 18.39 -10.34
C GLY A 200 17.33 18.70 -8.93
N GLY A 201 18.65 18.82 -8.79
CA GLY A 201 19.31 19.30 -7.57
C GLY A 201 19.88 20.71 -7.77
N GLU A 202 20.14 21.42 -6.67
CA GLU A 202 21.03 22.59 -6.71
C GLU A 202 22.43 22.09 -7.12
N ALA A 203 22.93 22.56 -8.26
CA ALA A 203 24.32 22.32 -8.67
C ALA A 203 25.25 23.32 -7.96
#